data_AF-A0A6G8C3I4-F1
#
_entry.id   AF-A0A6G8C3I4-F1
#
_cell.length_a   1.000
_cell.length_b   1.000
_cell.length_c   1.000
_cell.angle_alpha   90.00
_cell.angle_beta   90.00
_cell.angle_gamma   90.00
#
_symmetry.space_group_name_H-M   'P 1'
#
loop_
_entity.id
_entity.type
_entity.pdbx_description
1 polymer ?
#
loop_
_entity_poly.entity_id
_entity_poly.type
_entity_poly.pdbx_seq_one_letter_code
_entity_poly.pdbx_strand_id
1 'polypeptide(L)'
;MTPEQYRNVDPACHTAEDLVAAINTSLVLGTESKGRTNMEIASWLLTCARNDEDSAYKLARQIVIRLRSDDGGPAIHAVSDAIEMSAEPEFA
;
A
#
# COMPACT_ATOMS: atom_id res chain seq x y z
N MET A 1 -16.71 -21.68 12.03
CA MET A 1 -15.91 -20.46 12.30
C MET A 1 -16.84 -19.28 12.12
N THR A 2 -17.01 -18.43 13.14
CA THR A 2 -17.90 -17.25 13.08
C THR A 2 -17.11 -15.99 12.67
N PRO A 3 -17.78 -14.95 12.14
CA PRO A 3 -17.13 -13.78 11.50
C PRO A 3 -16.31 -12.85 12.41
N GLU A 4 -16.16 -13.17 13.70
CA GLU A 4 -15.72 -12.21 14.73
C GLU A 4 -14.22 -12.27 15.07
N GLN A 5 -13.44 -13.15 14.43
CA GLN A 5 -12.03 -13.34 14.79
C GLN A 5 -11.00 -12.59 13.91
N TYR A 6 -11.45 -11.71 13.01
CA TYR A 6 -10.56 -10.86 12.17
C TYR A 6 -10.39 -9.41 12.69
N ARG A 7 -10.64 -9.13 13.97
CA ARG A 7 -10.58 -7.76 14.56
C ARG A 7 -9.34 -7.47 15.43
N ASN A 8 -8.15 -7.76 14.91
CA ASN A 8 -6.90 -7.16 15.38
C ASN A 8 -6.03 -7.08 14.12
N VAL A 9 -5.79 -5.94 13.47
CA VAL A 9 -5.06 -4.75 13.96
C VAL A 9 -5.50 -3.47 13.17
N ASP A 10 -6.63 -3.43 12.46
CA ASP A 10 -7.05 -2.22 11.69
C ASP A 10 -8.37 -1.64 12.22
N PRO A 11 -8.38 -0.47 12.88
CA PRO A 11 -9.60 0.11 13.43
C PRO A 11 -10.58 0.63 12.36
N ALA A 12 -10.19 0.68 11.09
CA ALA A 12 -10.99 1.30 10.02
C ALA A 12 -11.65 0.31 9.04
N CYS A 13 -11.43 -1.00 9.16
CA CYS A 13 -12.00 -2.00 8.24
C CYS A 13 -11.77 -1.66 6.75
N HIS A 14 -10.59 -1.14 6.39
CA HIS A 14 -10.30 -0.79 5.00
C HIS A 14 -10.39 -2.03 4.10
N THR A 15 -11.12 -1.92 3.01
CA THR A 15 -11.07 -2.92 1.93
C THR A 15 -9.72 -2.82 1.20
N ALA A 16 -9.36 -3.84 0.41
CA ALA A 16 -8.15 -3.79 -0.42
C ALA A 16 -8.17 -2.56 -1.36
N GLU A 17 -9.35 -2.20 -1.87
CA GLU A 17 -9.55 -1.01 -2.69
C GLU A 17 -9.28 0.29 -1.92
N ASP A 18 -9.75 0.39 -0.67
CA ASP A 18 -9.49 1.55 0.19
C ASP A 18 -8.00 1.73 0.49
N LEU A 19 -7.27 0.62 0.70
CA LEU A 19 -5.83 0.66 0.92
C LEU A 19 -5.10 1.15 -0.32
N VAL A 20 -5.45 0.64 -1.50
CA VAL A 20 -4.90 1.10 -2.78
C VAL A 20 -5.17 2.58 -3.02
N ALA A 21 -6.39 3.04 -2.77
CA ALA A 21 -6.76 4.44 -2.91
C ALA A 21 -5.99 5.34 -1.92
N ALA A 22 -5.75 4.87 -0.69
CA ALA A 22 -4.95 5.59 0.30
C ALA A 22 -3.48 5.70 -0.12
N ILE A 23 -2.89 4.64 -0.68
CA ILE A 23 -1.53 4.66 -1.24
C ILE A 23 -1.48 5.68 -2.38
N ASN A 24 -2.41 5.59 -3.33
CA ASN A 24 -2.44 6.52 -4.47
C ASN A 24 -2.53 7.98 -4.01
N THR A 25 -3.46 8.26 -3.10
CA THR A 25 -3.65 9.61 -2.56
C THR A 25 -2.38 10.14 -1.90
N SER A 26 -1.68 9.29 -1.15
CA SER A 26 -0.42 9.68 -0.50
C SER A 26 0.69 9.97 -1.52
N LEU A 27 0.77 9.16 -2.58
CA LEU A 27 1.74 9.38 -3.67
C LEU A 27 1.45 10.68 -4.42
N VAL A 28 0.19 10.95 -4.78
CA VAL A 28 -0.22 12.20 -5.45
C VAL A 28 0.09 13.44 -4.62
N LEU A 29 -0.06 13.35 -3.30
CA LEU A 29 0.21 14.47 -2.39
C LEU A 29 1.69 14.67 -2.09
N GLY A 30 2.50 13.60 -2.11
CA GLY A 30 3.89 13.66 -1.65
C GLY A 30 4.96 13.58 -2.74
N THR A 31 4.66 13.04 -3.93
CA THR A 31 5.52 13.19 -5.10
C THR A 31 4.78 14.07 -6.10
N GLU A 32 5.41 15.11 -6.64
CA GLU A 32 4.87 15.89 -7.77
C GLU A 32 4.71 15.05 -9.07
N SER A 33 4.73 13.72 -8.94
CA SER A 33 4.61 12.77 -10.03
C SER A 33 3.16 12.68 -10.51
N LYS A 34 3.00 12.30 -11.77
CA LYS A 34 1.68 12.01 -12.33
C LYS A 34 1.09 10.87 -11.51
N GLY A 35 0.00 11.15 -10.81
CA GLY A 35 -0.70 10.17 -9.98
C GLY A 35 -0.85 8.84 -10.71
N ARG A 36 -0.41 7.75 -10.09
CA ARG A 36 -0.63 6.42 -10.64
C ARG A 36 -2.10 6.07 -10.53
N THR A 37 -2.58 5.21 -11.40
CA THR A 37 -3.94 4.70 -11.29
C THR A 37 -4.01 3.67 -10.16
N ASN A 38 -5.18 3.55 -9.53
CA ASN A 38 -5.40 2.49 -8.54
C ASN A 38 -5.13 1.10 -9.12
N MET A 39 -5.40 0.90 -10.42
CA MET A 39 -5.14 -0.35 -11.12
C MET A 39 -3.65 -0.69 -11.19
N GLU A 40 -2.79 0.29 -11.50
CA GLU A 40 -1.33 0.09 -11.53
C GLU A 40 -0.79 -0.29 -10.16
N ILE A 41 -1.27 0.38 -9.10
CA ILE A 41 -0.86 0.08 -7.72
C ILE A 41 -1.34 -1.31 -7.31
N ALA A 42 -2.59 -1.67 -7.60
CA ALA A 42 -3.12 -3.00 -7.31
C ALA A 42 -2.34 -4.12 -8.05
N SER A 43 -2.02 -3.89 -9.33
CA SER A 43 -1.23 -4.83 -10.12
C SER A 43 0.20 -4.99 -9.59
N TRP A 44 0.83 -3.89 -9.15
CA TRP A 44 2.14 -3.93 -8.52
C TRP A 44 2.11 -4.70 -7.20
N LEU A 45 1.16 -4.42 -6.32
CA LEU A 45 1.00 -5.12 -5.04
C LEU A 45 0.83 -6.64 -5.25
N LEU A 46 0.01 -7.05 -6.22
CA LEU A 46 -0.14 -8.46 -6.58
C LEU A 46 1.16 -9.06 -7.13
N THR A 47 1.91 -8.30 -7.93
CA THR A 47 3.21 -8.75 -8.47
C THR A 47 4.22 -8.99 -7.35
N CYS A 48 4.37 -8.05 -6.41
CA CYS A 48 5.21 -8.21 -5.23
C CYS A 48 4.79 -9.42 -4.40
N ALA A 49 3.49 -9.60 -4.22
CA ALA A 49 2.92 -10.72 -3.48
C ALA A 49 2.88 -12.05 -4.25
N ARG A 50 3.51 -12.15 -5.43
CA ARG A 50 3.50 -13.37 -6.29
C ARG A 50 2.09 -13.86 -6.64
N ASN A 51 1.17 -12.93 -6.84
CA ASN A 51 -0.27 -13.14 -7.06
C ASN A 51 -1.03 -13.77 -5.88
N ASP A 52 -0.51 -13.64 -4.66
CA ASP A 52 -1.23 -13.99 -3.43
C ASP A 52 -1.99 -12.78 -2.89
N GLU A 53 -3.33 -12.83 -2.93
CA GLU A 53 -4.18 -11.70 -2.55
C GLU A 53 -4.08 -11.33 -1.06
N ASP A 54 -3.92 -12.31 -0.17
CA ASP A 54 -3.78 -12.07 1.28
C ASP A 54 -2.45 -11.38 1.60
N SER A 55 -1.38 -11.79 0.92
CA SER A 55 -0.05 -11.19 1.01
C SER A 55 -0.02 -9.79 0.40
N ALA A 56 -0.71 -9.58 -0.73
CA ALA A 56 -0.87 -8.26 -1.35
C ALA A 56 -1.63 -7.30 -0.41
N TYR A 57 -2.69 -7.79 0.24
CA TYR A 57 -3.44 -7.02 1.23
C TYR A 57 -2.58 -6.65 2.44
N LYS A 58 -1.81 -7.60 2.98
CA LYS A 58 -0.87 -7.35 4.10
C LYS A 58 0.19 -6.31 3.72
N LEU A 59 0.74 -6.40 2.51
CA LEU A 59 1.71 -5.44 1.98
C LEU A 59 1.10 -4.04 1.84
N ALA A 60 -0.07 -3.93 1.19
CA ALA A 60 -0.79 -2.67 1.04
C ALA A 60 -1.04 -2.00 2.40
N ARG A 61 -1.43 -2.81 3.39
CA ARG A 61 -1.67 -2.34 4.75
C ARG A 61 -0.40 -1.84 5.44
N GLN A 62 0.72 -2.55 5.30
CA GLN A 62 2.02 -2.10 5.83
C GLN A 62 2.46 -0.77 5.19
N ILE A 63 2.30 -0.64 3.87
CA ILE A 63 2.61 0.59 3.15
C ILE A 63 1.77 1.75 3.70
N VAL A 64 0.45 1.59 3.82
CA VAL A 64 -0.43 2.63 4.36
C VAL A 64 -0.04 3.04 5.79
N ILE A 65 0.33 2.07 6.63
CA ILE A 65 0.81 2.36 7.99
C ILE A 65 2.07 3.23 7.94
N ARG A 66 3.04 2.90 7.06
CA ARG A 66 4.28 3.66 6.92
C ARG A 66 4.04 5.06 6.36
N LEU A 67 3.20 5.19 5.35
CA LEU A 67 2.83 6.48 4.75
C LEU A 67 2.16 7.44 5.74
N ARG A 68 1.44 6.90 6.73
CA ARG A 68 0.78 7.67 7.81
C ARG A 68 1.66 7.88 9.05
N SER A 69 2.85 7.28 9.09
CA SER A 69 3.78 7.45 10.21
C SER A 69 4.55 8.77 10.12
N ASP A 70 5.29 9.12 11.17
CA ASP A 70 6.13 10.33 11.19
C ASP A 70 7.20 10.31 10.07
N ASP A 71 7.59 9.14 9.55
CA ASP A 71 8.45 9.00 8.37
C ASP A 71 7.67 8.87 7.05
N GLY A 72 6.46 9.43 6.97
CA GLY A 72 5.62 9.36 5.78
C GLY A 72 6.29 9.91 4.52
N GLY A 73 7.12 10.95 4.65
CA GLY A 73 7.87 11.53 3.52
C GLY A 73 8.85 10.54 2.87
N PRO A 74 9.85 10.00 3.60
CA PRO A 74 10.73 8.94 3.11
C PRO A 74 9.97 7.71 2.58
N ALA A 75 8.87 7.33 3.23
CA ALA A 75 8.04 6.21 2.79
C ALA A 75 7.38 6.45 1.42
N ILE A 76 6.96 7.68 1.13
CA ILE A 76 6.40 8.06 -0.18
C ILE A 76 7.44 7.87 -1.29
N HIS A 77 8.69 8.28 -1.06
CA HIS A 77 9.79 8.07 -2.02
C HIS A 77 10.08 6.58 -2.23
N ALA A 78 10.25 5.82 -1.13
CA ALA A 78 10.52 4.39 -1.19
C ALA A 78 9.44 3.62 -1.97
N VAL A 79 8.17 3.97 -1.76
CA VAL A 79 7.06 3.37 -2.50
C VAL A 79 7.09 3.80 -3.97
N SER A 80 7.29 5.08 -4.26
CA SER A 80 7.36 5.56 -5.66
C SER A 80 8.45 4.83 -6.45
N ASP A 81 9.66 4.74 -5.90
CA ASP A 81 10.80 4.05 -6.51
C ASP A 81 10.52 2.55 -6.70
N ALA A 82 9.92 1.91 -5.69
CA ALA A 82 9.58 0.49 -5.76
C ALA A 82 8.57 0.17 -6.87
N ILE A 83 7.57 1.03 -7.10
CA ILE A 83 6.62 0.85 -8.21
C ILE A 83 7.30 1.15 -9.56
N GLU A 84 8.31 2.03 -9.64
CA GLU A 84 9.11 2.21 -10.87
C GLU A 84 9.97 0.99 -11.18
N MET A 85 10.57 0.39 -10.15
CA MET A 85 11.42 -0.79 -10.26
C MET A 85 10.65 -2.11 -10.33
N SER A 86 9.33 -2.09 -10.17
CA SER A 86 8.49 -3.29 -10.00
C SER A 86 9.03 -4.22 -8.90
N ALA A 87 9.50 -3.62 -7.81
CA ALA A 87 10.10 -4.29 -6.66
C ALA A 87 9.27 -4.08 -5.39
N GLU A 88 9.57 -4.81 -4.33
CA GLU A 88 9.02 -4.54 -3.00
C GLU A 88 9.58 -3.23 -2.44
N PRO A 89 8.78 -2.43 -1.70
CA PRO A 89 9.25 -1.18 -1.12
C PRO A 89 10.20 -1.44 0.06
N GLU A 90 11.38 -0.83 0.00
CA GLU A 90 12.37 -0.88 1.09
C GLU A 90 12.21 0.35 1.98
N PHE A 91 11.70 0.12 3.19
CA PHE A 91 11.62 1.14 4.23
C PHE A 91 12.90 1.09 5.07
N ALA A 92 13.88 1.94 4.72
CA ALA A 92 15.11 2.13 5.49
C ALA A 92 14.85 2.71 6.89
#